data_AF-A0A967IYM9-F1
#
_entry.id   AF-A0A967IYM9-F1
#
_cell.length_a   1.000
_cell.length_b   1.000
_cell.length_c   1.000
_cell.angle_alpha   90.00
_cell.angle_beta   90.00
_cell.angle_gamma   90.00
#
_symmetry.space_group_name_H-M   'P 1'
#
loop_
_entity.id
_entity.type
_entity.pdbx_description
1 polymer ?
#
loop_
_entity_poly.entity_id
_entity_poly.type
_entity_poly.pdbx_seq_one_letter_code
_entity_poly.pdbx_strand_id
1 'polypeptide(L)'
;MSKREHDQAFVTSRGDEIGQHIGYRYDVNLLPDYSRLTPFLKKYMEVMGWDDLNWLEDVHMGYEEGRPAVFDRNINGWVTVPKGVELPEDQQDRDMLARELLVKFQMSRPHPLVDLKKAYAKF
;
A
#
# COMPACT_ATOMS: atom_id res chain seq x y z
N MET A 1 40.68 -10.52 9.91
CA MET A 1 39.23 -10.29 9.82
C MET A 1 38.99 -9.36 8.65
N SER A 2 38.22 -9.82 7.66
CA SER A 2 38.01 -9.11 6.40
C SER A 2 37.04 -7.94 6.60
N LYS A 3 37.25 -6.82 5.89
CA LYS A 3 36.34 -5.65 5.88
C LYS A 3 34.86 -6.04 5.70
N ARG A 4 34.61 -7.14 4.97
CA ARG A 4 33.28 -7.69 4.70
C ARG A 4 32.57 -8.24 5.94
N GLU A 5 33.32 -8.80 6.89
CA GLU A 5 32.76 -9.40 8.11
C GLU A 5 32.35 -8.32 9.13
N HIS A 6 33.05 -7.18 9.13
CA HIS A 6 32.73 -6.04 9.99
C HIS A 6 31.49 -5.28 9.51
N ASP A 7 31.29 -5.15 8.20
CA ASP A 7 30.10 -4.50 7.63
C ASP A 7 28.83 -5.33 7.87
N GLN A 8 28.94 -6.66 7.80
CA GLN A 8 27.81 -7.57 8.03
C GLN A 8 27.33 -7.58 9.49
N ALA A 9 28.24 -7.41 10.44
CA ALA A 9 27.93 -7.32 11.87
C ALA A 9 27.31 -5.97 12.28
N PHE A 10 27.67 -4.89 11.59
CA PHE A 10 27.13 -3.55 11.85
C PHE A 10 25.73 -3.34 11.26
N VAL A 11 25.41 -4.03 10.16
CA VAL A 11 24.07 -4.02 9.54
C VAL A 11 23.08 -4.85 10.35
N THR A 12 23.52 -5.97 10.93
CA THR A 12 22.66 -6.86 11.74
C THR A 12 22.26 -6.25 13.08
N SER A 13 23.17 -5.56 13.77
CA SER A 13 22.88 -4.97 15.10
C SER A 13 21.93 -3.76 15.08
N ARG A 14 21.85 -3.00 13.98
CA ARG A 14 20.88 -1.89 13.82
C ARG A 14 19.57 -2.30 13.13
N GLY A 15 19.54 -3.46 12.48
CA GLY A 15 18.34 -3.96 11.79
C GLY A 15 17.24 -4.44 12.75
N ASP A 16 17.60 -4.81 13.98
CA ASP A 16 16.67 -5.33 14.98
C ASP A 16 15.92 -4.23 15.77
N GLU A 17 16.40 -2.98 15.73
CA GLU A 17 15.79 -1.84 16.45
C GLU A 17 14.73 -1.08 15.63
N ILE A 18 14.75 -1.25 14.31
CA ILE A 18 13.84 -0.59 13.37
C ILE A 18 13.04 -1.67 12.65
N GLY A 19 11.74 -1.70 12.91
CA GLY A 19 10.81 -2.65 12.29
C GLY A 19 11.01 -2.73 10.76
N GLN A 20 10.85 -3.96 10.25
CA GLN A 20 10.97 -4.39 8.85
C GLN A 20 11.62 -3.39 7.87
N HIS A 21 12.86 -3.68 7.50
CA HIS A 21 13.54 -3.01 6.40
C HIS A 21 12.84 -3.35 5.07
N ILE A 22 11.92 -2.50 4.61
CA ILE A 22 11.49 -2.53 3.21
C ILE A 22 12.59 -1.80 2.43
N GLY A 23 13.54 -2.56 1.87
CA GLY A 23 14.64 -2.00 1.07
C GLY A 23 14.12 -1.03 0.01
N TYR A 24 14.92 -0.01 -0.32
CA TYR A 24 14.65 0.84 -1.48
C TYR A 24 14.59 -0.06 -2.71
N ARG A 25 13.36 -0.31 -3.17
CA ARG A 25 13.09 -1.10 -4.36
C ARG A 25 13.26 -0.18 -5.55
N TYR A 26 13.99 -0.63 -6.56
CA TYR A 26 14.21 0.11 -7.79
C TYR A 26 12.87 0.56 -8.39
N ASP A 27 12.86 1.83 -8.80
CA ASP A 27 11.76 2.60 -9.37
C ASP A 27 11.35 2.07 -10.77
N VAL A 28 10.78 0.85 -10.84
CA VAL A 28 10.24 0.25 -12.08
C VAL A 28 9.24 -0.90 -11.83
N ASN A 29 8.31 -0.81 -10.86
CA ASN A 29 7.29 -1.87 -10.69
C ASN A 29 5.91 -1.37 -11.09
N LEU A 30 5.63 -1.38 -12.40
CA LEU A 30 4.25 -1.50 -12.88
C LEU A 30 3.52 -2.57 -12.05
N LEU A 31 2.22 -2.39 -11.83
CA LEU A 31 1.40 -3.42 -11.18
C LEU A 31 1.71 -4.80 -11.77
N PRO A 32 2.07 -5.82 -10.96
CA PRO A 32 2.74 -7.00 -11.51
C PRO A 32 1.88 -7.83 -12.48
N ASP A 33 0.55 -7.70 -12.41
CA ASP A 33 -0.39 -8.42 -13.25
C ASP A 33 -1.79 -7.75 -13.22
N TYR A 34 -2.18 -7.13 -14.33
CA TYR A 34 -3.51 -6.51 -14.52
C TYR A 34 -4.64 -7.55 -14.68
N SER A 35 -4.34 -8.81 -14.98
CA SER A 35 -5.35 -9.87 -15.05
C SER A 35 -5.98 -10.16 -13.69
N ARG A 36 -5.22 -9.87 -12.62
CA ARG A 36 -5.57 -10.05 -11.19
C ARG A 36 -6.31 -8.86 -10.59
N LEU A 37 -6.62 -7.82 -11.39
CA LEU A 37 -7.40 -6.70 -10.89
C LEU A 37 -8.73 -7.18 -10.31
N THR A 38 -9.05 -6.64 -9.14
CA THR A 38 -10.34 -6.86 -8.52
C THR A 38 -11.47 -6.25 -9.37
N PRO A 39 -12.71 -6.74 -9.27
CA PRO A 39 -13.84 -6.14 -9.99
C PRO A 39 -14.01 -4.64 -9.69
N PHE A 40 -13.70 -4.23 -8.47
CA PHE A 40 -13.74 -2.82 -8.08
C PHE A 40 -12.68 -2.00 -8.82
N LEU A 41 -11.41 -2.44 -8.84
CA LEU A 41 -10.34 -1.72 -9.51
C LEU A 41 -10.55 -1.63 -11.02
N LYS A 42 -11.08 -2.70 -11.64
CA LYS A 42 -11.50 -2.67 -13.06
C LYS A 42 -12.54 -1.57 -13.30
N LYS A 43 -13.58 -1.50 -12.45
CA LYS A 43 -14.60 -0.47 -12.57
C LYS A 43 -14.06 0.93 -12.31
N TYR A 44 -13.14 1.06 -11.35
CA TYR A 44 -12.48 2.31 -11.03
C TYR A 44 -11.72 2.86 -12.24
N MET A 45 -10.91 2.05 -12.91
CA MET A 45 -10.20 2.45 -14.14
C MET A 45 -11.17 2.90 -15.24
N GLU A 46 -12.26 2.16 -15.46
CA GLU A 46 -13.29 2.51 -16.46
C GLU A 46 -13.93 3.88 -16.17
N VAL A 47 -14.27 4.15 -14.90
CA VAL A 47 -14.88 5.43 -14.49
C VAL A 47 -13.90 6.58 -14.62
N MET A 48 -12.63 6.37 -14.28
CA MET A 48 -11.61 7.40 -14.39
C MET A 48 -11.15 7.63 -15.84
N GLY A 49 -11.43 6.70 -16.75
CA GLY A 49 -10.92 6.73 -18.12
C GLY A 49 -9.40 6.55 -18.18
N TRP A 50 -8.86 5.72 -17.29
CA TRP A 50 -7.42 5.48 -17.18
C TRP A 50 -7.03 4.13 -17.75
N ASP A 51 -5.88 4.09 -18.43
CA ASP A 51 -5.33 2.87 -19.05
C ASP A 51 -4.52 2.02 -18.05
N ASP A 52 -4.09 2.61 -16.93
CA ASP A 52 -3.27 1.96 -15.91
C ASP A 52 -3.61 2.42 -14.47
N LEU A 53 -2.95 1.79 -13.50
CA LEU A 53 -3.05 2.09 -12.06
C LEU A 53 -1.66 2.27 -11.44
N ASN A 54 -0.71 2.83 -12.18
CA ASN A 54 0.68 2.95 -11.73
C ASN A 54 0.81 3.80 -10.45
N TRP A 55 -0.08 4.77 -10.23
CA TRP A 55 -0.11 5.56 -8.98
C TRP A 55 -0.38 4.72 -7.71
N LEU A 56 -0.85 3.47 -7.86
CA LEU A 56 -1.06 2.51 -6.78
C LEU A 56 0.07 1.48 -6.66
N GLU A 57 1.15 1.59 -7.44
CA GLU A 57 2.23 0.59 -7.46
C GLU A 57 2.85 0.35 -6.09
N ASP A 58 3.02 1.43 -5.34
CA ASP A 58 3.67 1.47 -4.04
C ASP A 58 2.73 1.16 -2.85
N VAL A 59 1.48 0.79 -3.15
CA VAL A 59 0.48 0.37 -2.16
C VAL A 59 0.46 -1.14 -2.06
N HIS A 60 0.65 -1.66 -0.84
CA HIS A 60 0.70 -3.10 -0.60
C HIS A 60 0.07 -3.51 0.73
N MET A 61 -0.23 -4.80 0.86
CA MET A 61 -0.71 -5.36 2.12
C MET A 61 0.47 -5.56 3.07
N GLY A 62 0.40 -4.95 4.24
CA GLY A 62 1.34 -5.14 5.33
C GLY A 62 0.64 -5.48 6.64
N TYR A 63 1.36 -5.30 7.75
CA TYR A 63 0.85 -5.55 9.08
C TYR A 63 1.26 -4.42 10.03
N GLU A 64 0.29 -3.89 10.76
CA GLU A 64 0.48 -2.93 11.84
C GLU A 64 0.04 -3.59 13.15
N GLU A 65 0.95 -3.69 14.12
CA GLU A 65 0.71 -4.35 15.42
C GLU A 65 0.12 -5.77 15.28
N GLY A 66 0.58 -6.53 14.28
CA GLY A 66 0.11 -7.89 13.98
C GLY A 66 -1.27 -7.97 13.32
N ARG A 67 -1.88 -6.83 12.97
CA ARG A 67 -3.13 -6.77 12.22
C ARG A 67 -2.87 -6.41 10.76
N PRO A 68 -3.61 -7.00 9.81
CA PRO A 68 -3.52 -6.58 8.42
C PRO A 68 -3.83 -5.10 8.26
N ALA A 69 -2.98 -4.41 7.51
CA ALA A 69 -3.13 -3.00 7.20
C ALA A 69 -2.62 -2.73 5.78
N VAL A 70 -3.29 -1.82 5.10
CA VAL A 70 -2.82 -1.28 3.83
C VAL A 70 -1.70 -0.29 4.14
N PHE A 71 -0.54 -0.49 3.52
CA PHE A 71 0.56 0.46 3.59
C PHE A 71 0.60 1.26 2.29
N ASP A 72 0.57 2.58 2.42
CA ASP A 72 0.78 3.53 1.33
C ASP A 72 2.14 4.21 1.52
N ARG A 73 3.12 3.81 0.69
CA ARG A 73 4.48 4.38 0.73
C ARG A 73 4.49 5.87 0.39
N ASN A 74 3.57 6.35 -0.46
CA ASN A 74 3.59 7.74 -0.94
C ASN A 74 3.47 8.74 0.21
N ILE A 75 2.72 8.37 1.24
CA ILE A 75 2.51 9.18 2.45
C ILE A 75 3.15 8.57 3.70
N ASN A 76 3.84 7.43 3.55
CA ASN A 76 4.35 6.62 4.65
C ASN A 76 3.28 6.35 5.73
N GLY A 77 2.10 5.92 5.28
CA GLY A 77 0.90 5.82 6.10
C GLY A 77 0.28 4.42 6.08
N TRP A 78 -0.50 4.14 7.13
CA TRP A 78 -1.20 2.87 7.31
C TRP A 78 -2.70 3.09 7.37
N VAL A 79 -3.47 2.20 6.73
CA VAL A 79 -4.93 2.14 6.83
C VAL A 79 -5.31 0.72 7.26
N THR A 80 -5.92 0.60 8.43
CA THR A 80 -6.30 -0.71 8.99
C THR A 80 -7.34 -1.40 8.10
N VAL A 81 -7.15 -2.69 7.85
CA VAL A 81 -8.14 -3.51 7.12
C VAL A 81 -9.35 -3.77 8.03
N PRO A 82 -10.60 -3.64 7.53
CA PRO A 82 -11.79 -3.97 8.31
C PRO A 82 -11.77 -5.40 8.82
N LYS A 83 -12.32 -5.60 10.03
CA LYS A 83 -12.45 -6.95 10.61
C LYS A 83 -13.33 -7.83 9.72
N GLY A 84 -12.93 -9.09 9.54
CA GLY A 84 -13.68 -10.07 8.76
C GLY A 84 -13.39 -10.07 7.26
N VAL A 85 -12.50 -9.19 6.78
CA VAL A 85 -11.96 -9.32 5.43
C VAL A 85 -10.99 -10.51 5.43
N GLU A 86 -11.27 -11.51 4.61
CA GLU A 86 -10.36 -12.63 4.36
C GLU A 86 -9.23 -12.17 3.44
N LEU A 87 -7.99 -12.42 3.84
CA LEU A 87 -6.83 -12.13 3.01
C LEU A 87 -6.55 -13.30 2.06
N PRO A 88 -6.33 -13.04 0.78
CA PRO A 88 -5.82 -14.05 -0.16
C PRO A 88 -4.51 -14.67 0.35
N GLU A 89 -4.15 -15.87 -0.11
CA GLU A 89 -2.85 -16.47 0.24
C GLU A 89 -1.70 -15.87 -0.59
N ASP A 90 -1.97 -15.60 -1.87
CA ASP A 90 -1.00 -15.06 -2.81
C ASP A 90 -0.74 -13.56 -2.62
N GLN A 91 0.53 -13.16 -2.73
CA GLN A 91 0.96 -11.79 -2.47
C GLN A 91 0.38 -10.81 -3.49
N GLN A 92 0.25 -11.20 -4.76
CA GLN A 92 -0.29 -10.32 -5.79
C GLN A 92 -1.74 -9.96 -5.49
N ASP A 93 -2.55 -10.93 -5.10
CA ASP A 93 -3.95 -10.70 -4.74
C ASP A 93 -4.10 -9.87 -3.46
N ARG A 94 -3.23 -10.10 -2.48
CA ARG A 94 -3.19 -9.27 -1.26
C ARG A 94 -2.92 -7.80 -1.60
N ASP A 95 -1.97 -7.54 -2.49
CA ASP A 95 -1.63 -6.17 -2.86
C ASP A 95 -2.74 -5.55 -3.73
N MET A 96 -3.41 -6.33 -4.60
CA MET A 96 -4.61 -5.85 -5.31
C MET A 96 -5.75 -5.51 -4.35
N LEU A 97 -5.97 -6.32 -3.32
CA LEU A 97 -6.94 -6.02 -2.27
C LEU A 97 -6.54 -4.76 -1.49
N ALA A 98 -5.25 -4.58 -1.17
CA ALA A 98 -4.77 -3.40 -0.48
C ALA A 98 -5.07 -2.11 -1.26
N ARG A 99 -4.80 -2.14 -2.57
CA ARG A 99 -5.09 -1.04 -3.51
C ARG A 99 -6.58 -0.72 -3.59
N GLU A 100 -7.42 -1.76 -3.69
CA GLU A 100 -8.87 -1.59 -3.64
C GLU A 100 -9.33 -0.93 -2.33
N LEU A 101 -8.81 -1.40 -1.20
CA LEU A 101 -9.18 -0.88 0.12
C LEU A 101 -8.76 0.58 0.28
N LEU A 102 -7.57 0.98 -0.20
CA LEU A 102 -7.14 2.37 -0.18
C LEU A 102 -8.09 3.26 -0.98
N VAL A 103 -8.41 2.87 -2.22
CA VAL A 103 -9.31 3.66 -3.08
C VAL A 103 -10.70 3.75 -2.46
N LYS A 104 -11.25 2.65 -1.93
CA LYS A 104 -12.52 2.67 -1.20
C LYS A 104 -12.49 3.60 0.02
N PHE A 105 -11.39 3.58 0.77
CA PHE A 105 -11.21 4.46 1.93
C PHE A 105 -11.20 5.93 1.50
N GLN A 106 -10.40 6.30 0.49
CA GLN A 106 -10.31 7.66 -0.05
C GLN A 106 -11.65 8.17 -0.60
N MET A 107 -12.46 7.28 -1.20
CA MET A 107 -13.79 7.60 -1.73
C MET A 107 -14.92 7.48 -0.70
N SER A 108 -14.61 7.04 0.52
CA SER A 108 -15.64 6.78 1.52
C SER A 108 -16.31 8.08 1.96
N ARG A 109 -17.63 8.04 2.20
CA ARG A 109 -18.39 9.20 2.71
C ARG A 109 -17.82 9.83 4.00
N PRO A 110 -17.33 9.05 4.99
CA PRO A 110 -16.73 9.62 6.19
C PRO A 110 -15.26 10.05 6.01
N HIS A 111 -14.72 10.09 4.79
CA HIS A 111 -13.34 10.47 4.57
C HIS A 111 -13.09 11.94 4.98
N PRO A 112 -12.02 12.26 5.75
CA PRO A 112 -11.79 13.61 6.27
C PRO A 112 -11.76 14.72 5.21
N LEU A 113 -11.30 14.40 3.99
CA LEU A 113 -11.30 15.37 2.88
C LEU A 113 -12.71 15.80 2.47
N VAL A 114 -13.74 14.99 2.69
CA VAL A 114 -15.13 15.36 2.44
C VAL A 114 -15.56 16.47 3.39
N ASP A 115 -15.20 16.37 4.67
CA ASP A 115 -15.52 17.38 5.66
C ASP A 115 -14.69 18.66 5.48
N LEU A 116 -13.42 18.53 5.11
CA LEU A 116 -12.59 19.68 4.73
C LEU A 116 -13.14 20.38 3.49
N LYS A 117 -13.60 19.63 2.47
CA LYS A 117 -14.26 20.21 1.30
C LYS A 117 -15.51 20.98 1.69
N LYS A 118 -16.37 20.43 2.56
CA LYS A 118 -17.58 21.14 3.04
C LYS A 118 -17.22 22.43 3.79
N ALA A 119 -16.16 22.41 4.59
CA ALA A 119 -15.75 23.54 5.40
C ALA A 119 -15.03 24.66 4.61
N TYR A 120 -14.27 24.30 3.56
CA TYR A 120 -13.30 25.23 2.96
C TYR A 120 -13.35 25.35 1.43
N ALA A 121 -14.17 24.57 0.70
CA ALA A 121 -14.25 24.70 -0.75
C ALA A 121 -14.76 26.08 -1.16
N LYS A 122 -14.05 26.73 -2.09
CA LYS A 122 -14.48 27.97 -2.74
C LYS A 122 -15.29 27.63 -4.00
N PHE A 123 -16.31 28.44 -4.27
CA PHE A 123 -17.28 28.26 -5.35
C PHE A 123 -16.66 28.34 -6.75
#